data_AF-A4CHR4-F1
#
_entry.id   AF-A4CHR4-F1
#
_cell.length_a   1.000
_cell.length_b   1.000
_cell.length_c   1.000
_cell.angle_alpha   90.00
_cell.angle_beta   90.00
_cell.angle_gamma   90.00
#
_symmetry.space_group_name_H-M   'P 1'
#
loop_
_entity.id
_entity.type
_entity.pdbx_description
1 polymer ?
#
loop_
_entity_poly.entity_id
_entity_poly.type
_entity_poly.pdbx_seq_one_letter_code
_entity_poly.pdbx_strand_id
1 'polypeptide(L)'
;MKRSLILALVVLYLFPQNVKSQDDGAAIAAVAGGLLAIGAGIAAVEQMKEQAELNATEWLLTNHPEYTQFSLKTLDFDGKKLKDMSATSVITFKIQEFDIRDDEPELGSKRVLFGFTSFGWINEYGINFDKIQWFLIDSQEWMNMMMAYTKVASGVTDENRLRESLLDGKVVNRGVRARNGENIEFYKIDGDMYLVTDYSPEMKFIYNERSLGIYLKETMNLIQIGRGDLIKIHEFFFEDS
;
A
#
# COMPACT_ATOMS: atom_id res chain seq x y z
N MET A 1 -45.65 43.60 -40.22
CA MET A 1 -44.37 42.85 -40.05
C MET A 1 -43.95 42.67 -38.58
N LYS A 2 -44.87 42.52 -37.61
CA LYS A 2 -44.52 42.33 -36.19
C LYS A 2 -45.13 41.09 -35.52
N ARG A 3 -46.08 40.39 -36.16
CA ARG A 3 -46.74 39.19 -35.58
C ARG A 3 -46.21 37.86 -36.13
N SER A 4 -45.76 37.84 -37.40
CA SER A 4 -45.11 36.67 -38.00
C SER A 4 -43.68 36.42 -37.48
N LEU A 5 -43.03 37.46 -36.93
CA LEU A 5 -41.69 37.32 -36.33
C LEU A 5 -41.74 36.70 -34.92
N ILE A 6 -42.87 36.84 -34.21
CA ILE A 6 -43.06 36.31 -32.86
C ILE A 6 -43.34 34.80 -32.91
N LEU A 7 -44.06 34.33 -33.94
CA LEU A 7 -44.35 32.90 -34.10
C LEU A 7 -43.09 32.07 -34.39
N ALA A 8 -42.10 32.64 -35.09
CA ALA A 8 -40.82 31.97 -35.36
C ALA A 8 -39.92 31.88 -34.11
N LEU A 9 -40.05 32.81 -33.17
CA LEU A 9 -39.29 32.85 -31.91
C LEU A 9 -39.81 31.85 -30.87
N VAL A 10 -41.10 31.53 -30.89
CA VAL A 10 -41.71 30.56 -29.95
C VAL A 10 -41.40 29.11 -30.32
N VAL A 11 -41.21 28.80 -31.62
CA VAL A 11 -40.89 27.44 -32.08
C VAL A 11 -39.45 27.02 -31.71
N LEU A 12 -38.53 27.97 -31.55
CA LEU A 12 -37.16 27.69 -31.08
C LEU A 12 -37.08 27.30 -29.61
N TYR A 13 -38.09 27.62 -28.80
CA TYR A 13 -38.14 27.31 -27.36
C TYR A 13 -38.75 25.94 -27.02
N LEU A 14 -39.34 25.27 -28.01
CA LEU A 14 -39.99 23.96 -27.85
C LEU A 14 -39.11 22.78 -28.28
N PHE A 15 -37.90 23.03 -28.77
CA PHE A 15 -36.90 21.98 -28.98
C PHE A 15 -36.12 21.76 -27.67
N PRO A 16 -36.03 20.53 -27.14
CA PRO A 16 -35.14 20.24 -26.03
C PRO A 16 -33.70 20.51 -26.48
N GLN A 17 -33.00 21.47 -25.85
CA GLN A 17 -31.58 21.72 -26.10
C GLN A 17 -30.64 20.69 -25.47
N ASN A 18 -31.11 19.47 -25.23
CA ASN A 18 -30.30 18.38 -24.71
C ASN A 18 -29.85 17.45 -25.83
N VAL A 19 -29.03 17.97 -26.74
CA VAL A 19 -28.08 17.15 -27.50
C VAL A 19 -26.76 17.92 -27.59
N LYS A 20 -26.00 17.91 -26.49
CA LYS A 20 -24.54 17.87 -26.58
C LYS A 20 -24.13 16.41 -26.51
N SER A 21 -24.04 15.76 -27.67
CA SER A 21 -23.14 14.60 -27.81
C SER A 21 -21.76 15.16 -28.15
N GLN A 22 -20.97 15.45 -27.13
CA GLN A 22 -19.52 15.62 -27.22
C GLN A 22 -18.98 14.88 -25.98
N ASP A 23 -18.50 13.67 -26.18
CA ASP A 23 -17.07 13.33 -26.39
C ASP A 23 -16.29 13.50 -25.09
N ASP A 24 -15.60 12.44 -24.66
CA ASP A 24 -14.98 12.29 -23.35
C ASP A 24 -14.21 13.53 -22.89
N GLY A 25 -14.68 14.17 -21.81
CA GLY A 25 -13.89 15.18 -21.08
C GLY A 25 -14.61 16.50 -20.84
N ALA A 26 -15.51 16.55 -19.86
CA ALA A 26 -15.78 17.70 -19.00
C ALA A 26 -16.96 17.41 -18.05
N ALA A 27 -16.71 16.59 -17.03
CA ALA A 27 -17.52 16.56 -15.82
C ALA A 27 -16.67 17.12 -14.67
N ILE A 28 -16.36 18.41 -14.74
CA ILE A 28 -15.77 19.19 -13.64
C ILE A 28 -16.75 20.33 -13.36
N ALA A 29 -17.71 20.08 -12.49
CA ALA A 29 -18.47 21.09 -11.77
C ALA A 29 -19.21 20.44 -10.59
N ALA A 30 -19.06 21.05 -9.41
CA ALA A 30 -19.57 20.67 -8.07
C ALA A 30 -18.71 19.63 -7.31
N VAL A 31 -18.39 19.75 -6.03
CA VAL A 31 -18.70 20.72 -4.96
C VAL A 31 -17.63 20.52 -3.86
N ALA A 32 -17.44 21.49 -2.98
CA ALA A 32 -16.62 21.35 -1.79
C ALA A 32 -16.96 20.07 -1.00
N GLY A 33 -15.97 19.19 -0.80
CA GLY A 33 -16.09 17.99 0.03
C GLY A 33 -16.71 16.78 -0.67
N GLY A 34 -15.85 15.96 -1.29
CA GLY A 34 -16.16 14.58 -1.66
C GLY A 34 -16.57 14.37 -3.12
N LEU A 35 -15.92 13.38 -3.73
CA LEU A 35 -16.27 12.66 -4.96
C LEU A 35 -15.84 13.27 -6.29
N LEU A 36 -14.55 13.06 -6.62
CA LEU A 36 -14.09 13.09 -7.99
C LEU A 36 -14.40 11.74 -8.65
N ALA A 37 -15.14 11.77 -9.76
CA ALA A 37 -15.25 10.65 -10.68
C ALA A 37 -13.83 10.27 -11.11
N ILE A 38 -13.34 9.15 -10.59
CA ILE A 38 -11.93 8.74 -10.72
C ILE A 38 -11.68 8.35 -12.18
N GLY A 39 -11.39 9.35 -13.03
CA GLY A 39 -10.80 9.13 -14.35
C GLY A 39 -9.40 8.53 -14.18
N ALA A 40 -9.00 7.61 -15.06
CA ALA A 40 -7.74 6.87 -14.97
C ALA A 40 -6.48 7.73 -15.32
N GLY A 41 -6.38 8.94 -14.77
CA GLY A 41 -5.26 9.87 -14.97
C GLY A 41 -4.34 9.98 -13.74
N ILE A 42 -3.15 10.55 -13.94
CA ILE A 42 -2.13 10.73 -12.88
C ILE A 42 -2.68 11.52 -11.68
N ALA A 43 -3.49 12.55 -11.92
CA ALA A 43 -4.10 13.36 -10.86
C ALA A 43 -5.00 12.54 -9.92
N ALA A 44 -5.69 11.52 -10.44
CA ALA A 44 -6.52 10.64 -9.64
C ALA A 44 -5.68 9.72 -8.74
N VAL A 45 -4.53 9.25 -9.23
CA VAL A 45 -3.59 8.44 -8.43
C VAL A 45 -3.00 9.26 -7.29
N GLU A 46 -2.58 10.49 -7.55
CA GLU A 46 -2.06 11.39 -6.50
C GLU A 46 -3.12 11.72 -5.45
N GLN A 47 -4.33 12.06 -5.87
CA GLN A 47 -5.42 12.30 -4.92
C GLN A 47 -5.71 11.08 -4.03
N MET A 48 -5.65 9.88 -4.60
CA MET A 48 -5.85 8.66 -3.83
C MET A 48 -4.69 8.37 -2.88
N LYS A 49 -3.47 8.70 -3.27
CA LYS A 49 -2.31 8.64 -2.38
C LYS A 49 -2.49 9.58 -1.19
N GLU A 50 -2.85 10.84 -1.44
CA GLU A 50 -3.16 11.82 -0.39
C GLU A 50 -4.28 11.33 0.52
N GLN A 51 -5.36 10.77 -0.04
CA GLN A 51 -6.47 10.22 0.75
C GLN A 51 -6.02 9.02 1.59
N ALA A 52 -5.21 8.12 1.04
CA ALA A 52 -4.68 6.97 1.76
C ALA A 52 -3.76 7.40 2.93
N GLU A 53 -2.88 8.38 2.71
CA GLU A 53 -1.98 8.93 3.73
C GLU A 53 -2.73 9.65 4.85
N LEU A 54 -3.76 10.43 4.51
CA LEU A 54 -4.63 11.07 5.50
C LEU A 54 -5.29 10.03 6.41
N ASN A 55 -5.86 8.97 5.82
CA ASN A 55 -6.56 7.95 6.60
C ASN A 55 -5.61 7.09 7.44
N ALA A 56 -4.43 6.77 6.91
CA ALA A 56 -3.39 6.11 7.68
C ALA A 56 -2.95 6.98 8.89
N THR A 57 -2.87 8.30 8.69
CA THR A 57 -2.57 9.27 9.76
C THR A 57 -3.68 9.31 10.81
N GLU A 58 -4.95 9.39 10.39
CA GLU A 58 -6.10 9.36 11.30
C GLU A 58 -6.16 8.07 12.10
N TRP A 59 -5.94 6.92 11.46
CA TRP A 59 -5.87 5.64 12.14
C TRP A 59 -4.73 5.61 13.17
N LEU A 60 -3.54 6.09 12.79
CA LEU A 60 -2.38 6.15 13.69
C LEU A 60 -2.68 7.02 14.92
N LEU A 61 -3.18 8.24 14.73
CA LEU A 61 -3.49 9.15 15.84
C LEU A 61 -4.63 8.64 16.74
N THR A 62 -5.58 7.90 16.16
CA THR A 62 -6.71 7.33 16.92
C THR A 62 -6.28 6.16 17.79
N ASN A 63 -5.43 5.28 17.27
CA ASN A 63 -5.04 4.03 17.95
C ASN A 63 -3.74 4.18 18.75
N HIS A 64 -2.93 5.19 18.41
CA HIS A 64 -1.64 5.48 19.01
C HIS A 64 -1.51 6.99 19.29
N PRO A 65 -2.28 7.52 20.25
CA PRO A 65 -2.27 8.95 20.59
C PRO A 65 -0.95 9.45 21.16
N GLU A 66 0.00 8.54 21.46
CA GLU A 66 1.36 8.87 21.90
C GLU A 66 2.23 9.52 20.80
N TYR A 67 1.91 9.35 19.52
CA TYR A 67 2.68 9.98 18.44
C TYR A 67 2.37 11.48 18.34
N THR A 68 3.42 12.30 18.44
CA THR A 68 3.30 13.76 18.41
C THR A 68 4.08 14.42 17.29
N GLN A 69 5.14 13.79 16.79
CA GLN A 69 5.99 14.27 15.71
C GLN A 69 6.43 13.09 14.84
N PHE A 70 5.90 13.00 13.62
CA PHE A 70 6.22 11.91 12.70
C PHE A 70 5.98 12.32 11.25
N SER A 71 6.68 11.66 10.35
CA SER A 71 6.36 11.64 8.92
C SER A 71 5.63 10.34 8.58
N LEU A 72 4.68 10.40 7.65
CA LEU A 72 3.98 9.25 7.09
C LEU A 72 4.00 9.34 5.58
N LYS A 73 4.44 8.28 4.90
CA LYS A 73 4.52 8.25 3.43
C LYS A 73 4.18 6.87 2.87
N THR A 74 3.36 6.84 1.83
CA THR A 74 2.98 5.59 1.15
C THR A 74 4.15 5.00 0.37
N LEU A 75 4.30 3.67 0.43
CA LEU A 75 5.25 2.89 -0.36
C LEU A 75 4.64 2.30 -1.64
N ASP A 76 3.38 1.89 -1.57
CA ASP A 76 2.75 1.06 -2.60
C ASP A 76 2.21 1.82 -3.81
N PHE A 77 2.19 3.15 -3.78
CA PHE A 77 1.52 3.97 -4.80
C PHE A 77 2.48 4.54 -5.85
N ASP A 78 3.79 4.49 -5.61
CA ASP A 78 4.78 5.09 -6.50
C ASP A 78 4.83 4.38 -7.87
N GLY A 79 4.39 5.08 -8.91
CA GLY A 79 4.44 4.63 -10.31
C GLY A 79 3.38 3.59 -10.72
N LYS A 80 2.39 3.28 -9.87
CA LYS A 80 1.31 2.34 -10.18
C LYS A 80 0.13 3.04 -10.86
N LYS A 81 -0.61 2.29 -11.70
CA LYS A 81 -1.89 2.77 -12.26
C LYS A 81 -3.02 2.45 -11.28
N LEU A 82 -4.10 3.23 -11.33
CA LEU A 82 -5.29 3.04 -10.51
C LEU A 82 -5.84 1.61 -10.49
N LYS A 83 -5.93 0.98 -11.67
CA LYS A 83 -6.40 -0.41 -11.80
C LYS A 83 -5.49 -1.43 -11.10
N ASP A 84 -4.20 -1.13 -11.00
CA ASP A 84 -3.22 -1.98 -10.35
C ASP A 84 -3.31 -1.79 -8.82
N MET A 85 -3.68 -0.57 -8.39
CA MET A 85 -3.95 -0.26 -6.99
C MET A 85 -5.23 -0.95 -6.51
N SER A 86 -6.34 -0.91 -7.25
CA SER A 86 -7.58 -1.58 -6.82
C SER A 86 -7.44 -3.09 -6.68
N ALA A 87 -6.47 -3.69 -7.39
CA ALA A 87 -6.11 -5.10 -7.28
C ALA A 87 -5.07 -5.39 -6.17
N THR A 88 -4.47 -4.37 -5.58
CA THR A 88 -3.47 -4.52 -4.51
C THR A 88 -4.17 -4.96 -3.22
N SER A 89 -3.65 -6.01 -2.58
CA SER A 89 -4.17 -6.61 -1.35
C SER A 89 -3.53 -6.08 -0.06
N VAL A 90 -2.51 -5.23 -0.19
CA VAL A 90 -1.80 -4.60 0.93
C VAL A 90 -1.27 -3.23 0.54
N ILE A 91 -1.54 -2.25 1.37
CA ILE A 91 -0.93 -0.92 1.28
C ILE A 91 0.03 -0.76 2.45
N THR A 92 1.22 -0.26 2.18
CA THR A 92 2.25 -0.02 3.20
C THR A 92 2.60 1.45 3.30
N PHE A 93 2.75 1.93 4.54
CA PHE A 93 3.15 3.29 4.85
C PHE A 93 4.39 3.27 5.72
N LYS A 94 5.41 4.04 5.33
CA LYS A 94 6.57 4.34 6.18
C LYS A 94 6.15 5.38 7.19
N ILE A 95 6.43 5.11 8.46
CA ILE A 95 6.27 6.06 9.55
C ILE A 95 7.65 6.26 10.17
N GLN A 96 8.07 7.51 10.30
CA GLN A 96 9.32 7.84 10.96
C GLN A 96 9.09 9.00 11.92
N GLU A 97 9.29 8.73 13.21
CA GLU A 97 9.29 9.73 14.26
C GLU A 97 10.47 10.69 14.05
N PHE A 98 10.34 11.93 14.52
CA PHE A 98 11.42 12.89 14.53
C PHE A 98 11.28 13.87 15.69
N ASP A 99 12.37 14.50 16.08
CA ASP A 99 12.39 15.68 16.95
C ASP A 99 12.95 16.88 16.18
N ILE A 100 12.69 18.09 16.67
CA ILE A 100 13.31 19.31 16.14
C ILE A 100 14.43 19.74 17.09
N ARG A 101 15.67 19.76 16.59
CA ARG A 101 16.84 20.28 17.31
C ARG A 101 17.58 21.26 16.41
N ASP A 102 17.89 22.45 16.94
CA ASP A 102 18.57 23.52 16.19
C ASP A 102 17.90 23.85 14.83
N ASP A 103 16.57 23.91 14.82
CA ASP A 103 15.72 24.13 13.62
C ASP A 103 15.83 23.04 12.53
N GLU A 104 16.45 21.89 12.84
CA GLU A 104 16.57 20.74 11.94
C GLU A 104 15.86 19.49 12.49
N PRO A 105 15.29 18.63 11.63
CA PRO A 105 14.68 17.38 12.04
C PRO A 105 15.74 16.32 12.37
N GLU A 106 15.76 15.86 13.61
CA GLU A 106 16.52 14.68 14.03
C GLU A 106 15.62 13.44 13.93
N LEU A 107 15.96 12.54 13.01
CA LEU A 107 15.16 11.36 12.73
C LEU A 107 15.26 10.32 13.85
N GLY A 108 14.12 9.77 14.23
CA GLY A 108 13.99 8.77 15.28
C GLY A 108 13.49 7.42 14.76
N SER A 109 12.68 6.77 15.61
CA SER A 109 12.16 5.43 15.40
C SER A 109 11.41 5.28 14.07
N LYS A 110 11.64 4.15 13.42
CA LYS A 110 11.00 3.76 12.15
C LYS A 110 9.94 2.68 12.38
N ARG A 111 8.81 2.78 11.69
CA ARG A 111 7.72 1.80 11.66
C ARG A 111 7.12 1.68 10.28
N VAL A 112 6.48 0.55 10.01
CA VAL A 112 5.69 0.35 8.80
C VAL A 112 4.27 -0.04 9.18
N LEU A 113 3.31 0.72 8.68
CA LEU A 113 1.89 0.40 8.84
C LEU A 113 1.44 -0.40 7.61
N PHE A 114 1.01 -1.63 7.84
CA PHE A 114 0.35 -2.48 6.84
C PHE A 114 -1.15 -2.27 6.91
N GLY A 115 -1.77 -1.89 5.80
CA GLY A 115 -3.21 -1.92 5.59
C GLY A 115 -3.57 -3.05 4.64
N PHE A 116 -4.00 -4.20 5.16
CA PHE A 116 -4.48 -5.31 4.34
C PHE A 116 -5.88 -5.02 3.83
N THR A 117 -6.04 -5.05 2.52
CA THR A 117 -7.25 -4.60 1.86
C THR A 117 -8.11 -5.79 1.41
N SER A 118 -9.42 -5.61 1.50
CA SER A 118 -10.40 -6.57 0.96
C SER A 118 -10.97 -6.10 -0.37
N PHE A 119 -11.60 -7.01 -1.12
CA PHE A 119 -12.17 -6.69 -2.43
C PHE A 119 -13.09 -5.47 -2.40
N GLY A 120 -12.88 -4.55 -3.35
CA GLY A 120 -13.63 -3.30 -3.45
C GLY A 120 -13.31 -2.29 -2.34
N TRP A 121 -12.07 -2.31 -1.82
CA TRP A 121 -11.51 -1.25 -1.00
C TRP A 121 -11.28 0.04 -1.80
N ILE A 122 -11.11 -0.04 -3.12
CA ILE A 122 -11.22 1.10 -4.04
C ILE A 122 -12.51 0.94 -4.84
N ASN A 123 -13.29 2.02 -4.95
CA ASN A 123 -14.44 2.10 -5.83
C ASN A 123 -14.55 3.51 -6.46
N GLU A 124 -15.62 3.76 -7.21
CA GLU A 124 -15.88 5.08 -7.82
C GLU A 124 -16.02 6.23 -6.81
N TYR A 125 -16.24 5.90 -5.52
CA TYR A 125 -16.32 6.83 -4.41
C TYR A 125 -14.99 7.07 -3.67
N GLY A 126 -13.91 6.40 -4.08
CA GLY A 126 -12.59 6.48 -3.45
C GLY A 126 -12.26 5.23 -2.64
N ILE A 127 -11.55 5.42 -1.53
CA ILE A 127 -11.13 4.32 -0.65
C ILE A 127 -12.23 4.03 0.40
N ASN A 128 -12.58 2.76 0.57
CA ASN A 128 -13.41 2.24 1.63
C ASN A 128 -12.53 1.65 2.75
N PHE A 129 -12.41 2.38 3.84
CA PHE A 129 -11.51 2.08 4.96
C PHE A 129 -12.01 0.96 5.88
N ASP A 130 -13.32 0.71 5.93
CA ASP A 130 -13.89 -0.43 6.68
C ASP A 130 -13.43 -1.78 6.13
N LYS A 131 -12.81 -1.77 4.93
CA LYS A 131 -12.22 -2.93 4.28
C LYS A 131 -10.71 -3.03 4.45
N ILE A 132 -10.12 -2.23 5.34
CA ILE A 132 -8.69 -2.22 5.62
C ILE A 132 -8.43 -2.71 7.05
N GLN A 133 -7.64 -3.76 7.18
CA GLN A 133 -7.15 -4.28 8.46
C GLN A 133 -5.71 -3.80 8.68
N TRP A 134 -5.48 -3.13 9.81
CA TRP A 134 -4.25 -2.41 10.09
C TRP A 134 -3.32 -3.16 11.02
N PHE A 135 -2.02 -3.16 10.71
CA PHE A 135 -0.95 -3.72 11.55
C PHE A 135 0.23 -2.76 11.58
N LEU A 136 0.55 -2.22 12.77
CA LEU A 136 1.72 -1.37 12.97
C LEU A 136 2.93 -2.24 13.33
N ILE A 137 3.95 -2.21 12.49
CA ILE A 137 5.12 -3.08 12.58
C ILE A 137 6.35 -2.23 12.87
N ASP A 138 7.12 -2.60 13.91
CA ASP A 138 8.43 -2.02 14.20
C ASP A 138 9.58 -2.87 13.65
N SER A 139 10.82 -2.42 13.86
CA SER A 139 12.00 -3.14 13.36
C SER A 139 12.18 -4.53 13.99
N GLN A 140 11.76 -4.70 15.25
CA GLN A 140 11.88 -5.97 15.94
C GLN A 140 10.88 -6.99 15.38
N GLU A 141 9.62 -6.58 15.25
CA GLU A 141 8.57 -7.41 14.68
C GLU A 141 8.87 -7.71 13.20
N TRP A 142 9.31 -6.72 12.42
CA TRP A 142 9.73 -6.96 11.04
C TRP A 142 10.88 -7.97 10.94
N MET A 143 11.86 -7.91 11.84
CA MET A 143 12.94 -8.91 11.89
C MET A 143 12.38 -10.31 12.21
N ASN A 144 11.45 -10.43 13.16
CA ASN A 144 10.79 -11.71 13.47
C ASN A 144 10.05 -12.26 12.25
N MET A 145 9.30 -11.40 11.55
CA MET A 145 8.58 -11.75 10.34
C MET A 145 9.55 -12.28 9.26
N MET A 146 10.64 -11.54 9.02
CA MET A 146 11.65 -11.88 8.02
C MET A 146 12.41 -13.16 8.36
N MET A 147 12.72 -13.40 9.64
CA MET A 147 13.33 -14.66 10.07
C MET A 147 12.38 -15.84 9.82
N ALA A 148 11.12 -15.74 10.24
CA ALA A 148 10.14 -16.81 10.05
C ALA A 148 9.92 -17.12 8.56
N TYR A 149 9.83 -16.09 7.73
CA TYR A 149 9.74 -16.25 6.29
C TYR A 149 11.00 -16.89 5.68
N THR A 150 12.19 -16.43 6.07
CA THR A 150 13.48 -16.96 5.58
C THR A 150 13.66 -18.43 5.98
N LYS A 151 13.25 -18.82 7.20
CA LYS A 151 13.21 -20.22 7.66
C LYS A 151 12.35 -21.07 6.72
N VAL A 152 11.12 -20.67 6.45
CA VAL A 152 10.21 -21.43 5.59
C VAL A 152 10.72 -21.50 4.14
N ALA A 153 11.36 -20.42 3.67
CA ALA A 153 11.83 -20.29 2.30
C ALA A 153 13.16 -21.01 2.02
N SER A 154 13.96 -21.32 3.03
CA SER A 154 15.32 -21.90 2.87
C SER A 154 15.56 -23.21 3.65
N GLY A 155 14.74 -23.49 4.67
CA GLY A 155 14.95 -24.58 5.63
C GLY A 155 16.08 -24.35 6.62
N VAL A 156 16.73 -23.19 6.61
CA VAL A 156 17.75 -22.85 7.62
C VAL A 156 17.05 -22.66 8.96
N THR A 157 17.55 -23.34 10.00
CA THR A 157 16.98 -23.29 11.36
C THR A 157 17.85 -22.54 12.37
N ASP A 158 19.12 -22.26 12.02
CA ASP A 158 20.04 -21.51 12.86
C ASP A 158 19.62 -20.03 12.96
N GLU A 159 19.05 -19.66 14.11
CA GLU A 159 18.50 -18.32 14.33
C GLU A 159 19.57 -17.23 14.36
N ASN A 160 20.77 -17.52 14.88
CA ASN A 160 21.85 -16.55 14.96
C ASN A 160 22.34 -16.22 13.55
N ARG A 161 22.57 -17.26 12.73
CA ARG A 161 22.96 -17.08 11.32
C ARG A 161 21.91 -16.29 10.54
N LEU A 162 20.62 -16.61 10.73
CA LEU A 162 19.52 -15.92 10.06
C LEU A 162 19.49 -14.44 10.43
N ARG A 163 19.57 -14.15 11.73
CA ARG A 163 19.52 -12.78 12.25
C ARG A 163 20.70 -11.95 11.77
N GLU A 164 21.91 -12.48 11.86
CA GLU A 164 23.14 -11.82 11.36
C GLU A 164 23.03 -11.56 9.85
N SER A 165 22.62 -12.56 9.07
CA SER A 165 22.49 -12.41 7.61
C SER A 165 21.44 -11.37 7.21
N LEU A 166 20.34 -11.27 7.96
CA LEU A 166 19.27 -10.29 7.71
C LEU A 166 19.62 -8.90 8.23
N LEU A 167 20.48 -8.77 9.24
CA LEU A 167 20.91 -7.46 9.75
C LEU A 167 22.03 -6.87 8.91
N ASP A 168 23.07 -7.65 8.62
CA ASP A 168 24.30 -7.16 8.01
C ASP A 168 24.39 -7.44 6.50
N GLY A 169 23.55 -8.36 6.01
CA GLY A 169 23.52 -8.77 4.62
C GLY A 169 22.54 -7.94 3.77
N LYS A 170 22.26 -8.46 2.57
CA LYS A 170 21.31 -7.85 1.63
C LYS A 170 20.24 -8.84 1.23
N VAL A 171 18.98 -8.50 1.50
CA VAL A 171 17.82 -9.26 1.03
C VAL A 171 17.72 -9.12 -0.50
N VAL A 172 17.62 -10.25 -1.19
CA VAL A 172 17.51 -10.32 -2.65
C VAL A 172 16.40 -11.27 -3.07
N ASN A 173 16.07 -11.29 -4.36
CA ASN A 173 14.94 -12.06 -4.90
C ASN A 173 14.98 -13.56 -4.57
N ARG A 174 16.17 -14.14 -4.42
CA ARG A 174 16.37 -15.59 -4.23
C ARG A 174 16.99 -15.94 -2.87
N GLY A 175 16.94 -15.04 -1.90
CA GLY A 175 17.50 -15.31 -0.58
C GLY A 175 18.08 -14.08 0.10
N VAL A 176 19.05 -14.32 0.97
CA VAL A 176 19.78 -13.29 1.70
C VAL A 176 21.26 -13.44 1.37
N ARG A 177 21.85 -12.40 0.79
CA ARG A 177 23.29 -12.34 0.56
C ARG A 177 23.95 -11.94 1.85
N ALA A 178 24.70 -12.87 2.46
CA ALA A 178 25.42 -12.56 3.68
C ALA A 178 26.61 -11.64 3.35
N ARG A 179 26.85 -10.65 4.21
CA ARG A 179 28.06 -9.81 4.08
C ARG A 179 29.32 -10.60 4.42
N ASN A 180 29.23 -11.43 5.45
CA ASN A 180 30.23 -12.38 5.88
C ASN A 180 29.62 -13.78 5.90
N GLY A 181 30.37 -14.80 5.49
CA GLY A 181 29.91 -16.18 5.52
C GLY A 181 29.07 -16.59 4.29
N GLU A 182 28.25 -17.62 4.47
CA GLU A 182 27.50 -18.26 3.39
C GLU A 182 26.12 -17.64 3.18
N ASN A 183 25.81 -17.33 1.92
CA ASN A 183 24.48 -16.89 1.49
C ASN A 183 23.39 -17.89 1.92
N ILE A 184 22.21 -17.36 2.23
CA ILE A 184 21.00 -18.16 2.45
C ILE A 184 20.23 -18.17 1.14
N GLU A 185 20.17 -19.32 0.48
CA GLU A 185 19.40 -19.49 -0.74
C GLU A 185 17.96 -19.92 -0.42
N PHE A 186 17.00 -19.31 -1.11
CA PHE A 186 15.62 -19.79 -1.09
C PHE A 186 15.43 -20.97 -2.04
N TYR A 187 14.52 -21.86 -1.67
CA TYR A 187 14.14 -23.00 -2.48
C TYR A 187 13.65 -22.58 -3.87
N LYS A 188 13.95 -23.41 -4.87
CA LYS A 188 13.34 -23.31 -6.20
C LYS A 188 12.18 -24.31 -6.23
N ILE A 189 10.96 -23.82 -6.17
CA ILE A 189 9.74 -24.64 -6.10
C ILE A 189 8.81 -24.23 -7.23
N ASP A 190 7.98 -25.11 -7.76
CA ASP A 190 7.10 -24.71 -8.87
C ASP A 190 6.02 -23.72 -8.38
N GLY A 191 5.44 -22.96 -9.30
CA GLY A 191 4.49 -21.89 -9.00
C GLY A 191 3.18 -22.37 -8.39
N ASP A 192 2.90 -23.67 -8.46
CA ASP A 192 1.78 -24.35 -7.82
C ASP A 192 2.14 -24.98 -6.46
N MET A 193 3.39 -24.84 -6.01
CA MET A 193 3.86 -25.33 -4.71
C MET A 193 3.87 -24.21 -3.67
N TYR A 194 3.61 -24.60 -2.42
CA TYR A 194 3.55 -23.68 -1.28
C TYR A 194 4.23 -24.30 -0.08
N LEU A 195 5.08 -23.52 0.59
CA LEU A 195 5.60 -23.83 1.92
C LEU A 195 4.90 -22.92 2.92
N VAL A 196 4.40 -23.48 4.01
CA VAL A 196 3.57 -22.76 4.98
C VAL A 196 4.13 -22.92 6.38
N THR A 197 4.14 -21.84 7.14
CA THR A 197 4.40 -21.86 8.58
C THR A 197 3.36 -21.02 9.31
N ASP A 198 2.90 -21.49 10.47
CA ASP A 198 2.18 -20.62 11.40
C ASP A 198 3.17 -19.58 11.95
N TYR A 199 2.76 -18.30 11.96
CA TYR A 199 3.57 -17.18 12.46
C TYR A 199 3.01 -16.66 13.78
N SER A 200 1.73 -16.28 13.77
CA SER A 200 1.02 -15.77 14.94
C SER A 200 -0.39 -16.37 15.00
N PRO A 201 -1.21 -16.12 16.04
CA PRO A 201 -2.63 -16.47 16.04
C PRO A 201 -3.39 -15.91 14.84
N GLU A 202 -3.00 -14.72 14.37
CA GLU A 202 -3.64 -14.00 13.26
C GLU A 202 -3.11 -14.40 11.89
N MET A 203 -1.85 -14.84 11.78
CA MET A 203 -1.16 -14.98 10.49
C MET A 203 -0.47 -16.34 10.29
N LYS A 204 -0.49 -16.81 9.04
CA LYS A 204 0.47 -17.79 8.52
C LYS A 204 1.32 -17.14 7.45
N PHE A 205 2.58 -17.55 7.34
CA PHE A 205 3.42 -17.19 6.20
C PHE A 205 3.44 -18.30 5.17
N ILE A 206 3.45 -17.86 3.91
CA ILE A 206 3.46 -18.72 2.76
C ILE A 206 4.61 -18.29 1.85
N TYR A 207 5.48 -19.24 1.54
CA TYR A 207 6.48 -19.07 0.51
C TYR A 207 6.01 -19.72 -0.78
N ASN A 208 5.95 -18.89 -1.82
CA ASN A 208 5.85 -19.24 -3.23
C ASN A 208 6.87 -18.35 -3.95
N GLU A 209 7.59 -18.85 -4.97
CA GLU A 209 8.82 -18.26 -5.51
C GLU A 209 8.85 -16.72 -5.60
N ARG A 210 7.71 -16.10 -5.91
CA ARG A 210 7.61 -14.70 -6.31
C ARG A 210 7.18 -13.71 -5.22
N SER A 211 6.79 -14.15 -4.02
CA SER A 211 6.25 -13.21 -3.00
C SER A 211 6.36 -13.75 -1.57
N LEU A 212 6.37 -12.84 -0.60
CA LEU A 212 5.99 -13.18 0.77
C LEU A 212 4.47 -13.24 0.83
N GLY A 213 3.93 -14.45 1.03
CA GLY A 213 2.52 -14.65 1.28
C GLY A 213 2.20 -14.51 2.76
N ILE A 214 1.18 -13.73 3.09
CA ILE A 214 0.61 -13.62 4.44
C ILE A 214 -0.84 -14.07 4.36
N TYR A 215 -1.16 -15.18 5.01
CA TYR A 215 -2.54 -15.64 5.15
C TYR A 215 -3.11 -15.14 6.46
N LEU A 216 -4.12 -14.28 6.39
CA LEU A 216 -4.87 -13.77 7.53
C LEU A 216 -5.92 -14.80 7.92
N LYS A 217 -5.81 -15.36 9.13
CA LYS A 217 -6.67 -16.46 9.57
C LYS A 217 -8.12 -16.04 9.81
N GLU A 218 -8.32 -14.81 10.28
CA GLU A 218 -9.65 -14.26 10.55
C GLU A 218 -10.45 -14.07 9.26
N THR A 219 -9.85 -13.42 8.26
CA THR A 219 -10.53 -13.09 7.00
C THR A 219 -10.36 -14.17 5.93
N MET A 220 -9.54 -15.18 6.19
CA MET A 220 -9.18 -16.26 5.27
C MET A 220 -8.56 -15.78 3.95
N ASN A 221 -7.92 -14.60 3.98
CA ASN A 221 -7.35 -13.97 2.80
C ASN A 221 -5.85 -14.25 2.69
N LEU A 222 -5.39 -14.61 1.48
CA LEU A 222 -3.97 -14.66 1.14
C LEU A 222 -3.53 -13.33 0.51
N ILE A 223 -2.67 -12.63 1.23
CA ILE A 223 -2.02 -11.40 0.81
C ILE A 223 -0.64 -11.74 0.25
N GLN A 224 -0.20 -11.06 -0.81
CA GLN A 224 1.12 -11.25 -1.40
C GLN A 224 1.87 -9.93 -1.43
N ILE A 225 3.01 -9.88 -0.74
CA ILE A 225 3.95 -8.77 -0.81
C ILE A 225 5.00 -9.12 -1.86
N GLY A 226 5.10 -8.28 -2.90
CA GLY A 226 6.09 -8.42 -3.94
C GLY A 226 7.52 -8.28 -3.39
N ARG A 227 8.49 -8.96 -4.01
CA ARG A 227 9.90 -8.93 -3.59
C ARG A 227 10.46 -7.51 -3.49
N GLY A 228 10.14 -6.66 -4.46
CA GLY A 228 10.60 -5.27 -4.47
C GLY A 228 10.13 -4.51 -3.23
N ASP A 229 8.87 -4.66 -2.85
CA ASP A 229 8.31 -3.96 -1.69
C ASP A 229 8.83 -4.55 -0.38
N LEU A 230 8.98 -5.88 -0.29
CA LEU A 230 9.65 -6.54 0.83
C LEU A 230 11.08 -6.03 1.02
N ILE A 231 11.85 -5.88 -0.07
CA ILE A 231 13.21 -5.32 -0.02
C ILE A 231 13.16 -3.87 0.45
N LYS A 232 12.29 -3.01 -0.13
CA LYS A 232 12.16 -1.60 0.30
C LYS A 232 11.79 -1.44 1.77
N ILE A 233 10.94 -2.31 2.31
CA ILE A 233 10.57 -2.31 3.73
C ILE A 233 11.77 -2.70 4.57
N HIS A 234 12.51 -3.73 4.16
CA HIS A 234 13.70 -4.18 4.88
C HIS A 234 14.83 -3.15 4.86
N GLU A 235 15.11 -2.56 3.70
CA GLU A 235 16.07 -1.46 3.55
C GLU A 235 15.64 -0.25 4.37
N PHE A 236 14.33 0.07 4.44
CA PHE A 236 13.86 1.15 5.30
C PHE A 236 14.21 0.95 6.78
N PHE A 237 14.06 -0.27 7.31
CA PHE A 237 14.35 -0.54 8.71
C PHE A 237 15.86 -0.60 9.02
N PHE A 238 16.68 -1.15 8.12
CA PHE A 238 18.06 -1.54 8.46
C PHE A 238 19.16 -0.95 7.57
N GLU A 239 18.82 -0.36 6.43
CA GLU A 239 19.78 0.44 5.67
C GLU A 239 19.61 1.93 6.06
N ASP A 240 20.74 2.60 6.33
CA ASP A 240 20.74 4.02 6.69
C ASP A 240 20.14 4.86 5.57
N SER A 241 19.26 5.79 5.95
CA SER A 241 18.56 6.74 5.06
C SER A 241 19.24 8.09 5.13
#